data_AF-A0A1V5QR86-F1
#
_entry.id   AF-A0A1V5QR86-F1
#
_cell.length_a   1.000
_cell.length_b   1.000
_cell.length_c   1.000
_cell.angle_alpha   90.00
_cell.angle_beta   90.00
_cell.angle_gamma   90.00
#
_symmetry.space_group_name_H-M   'P 1'
#
loop_
_entity.id
_entity.type
_entity.pdbx_description
1 polymer ?
#
loop_
_entity_poly.entity_id
_entity_poly.type
_entity_poly.pdbx_seq_one_letter_code
_entity_poly.pdbx_strand_id
1 'polypeptide(L)'
;MSPNFKGVKTLTPKSNEVINQPHPEWMRLPKNGKRCALTGLSRTTLFTLATQPKSAPQVLSKVIKTRQQASKGIRLIHVRSLLDFIASSDSKES
;
A
#
# COMPACT_ATOMS: atom_id res chain seq x y z
N MET A 1 34.10 10.90 -52.90
CA MET A 1 34.21 10.77 -51.43
C MET A 1 32.83 11.00 -50.85
N SER A 2 32.15 9.93 -50.43
CA SER A 2 30.82 9.98 -49.81
C SER A 2 30.92 9.38 -48.41
N PRO A 3 30.43 10.03 -47.34
CA PRO A 3 30.48 9.44 -46.02
C PRO A 3 29.36 8.41 -45.82
N ASN A 4 29.78 7.25 -45.34
CA ASN A 4 28.98 6.07 -45.04
C ASN A 4 28.21 6.28 -43.72
N PHE A 5 26.89 6.50 -43.80
CA PHE A 5 26.02 6.60 -42.63
C PHE A 5 25.80 5.22 -42.00
N LYS A 6 26.62 4.87 -41.00
CA LYS A 6 26.45 3.65 -40.21
C LYS A 6 25.27 3.79 -39.23
N GLY A 7 24.17 3.13 -39.55
CA GLY A 7 23.25 2.47 -38.63
C GLY A 7 22.70 3.28 -37.45
N VAL A 8 21.56 3.95 -37.66
CA VAL A 8 20.68 4.39 -36.57
C VAL A 8 20.07 3.15 -35.93
N LYS A 9 20.47 2.81 -34.70
CA LYS A 9 19.77 1.80 -33.91
C LYS A 9 18.50 2.43 -33.36
N THR A 10 17.37 2.12 -34.00
CA THR A 10 16.03 2.46 -33.51
C THR A 10 15.84 1.84 -32.14
N LEU A 11 15.84 2.66 -31.08
CA LEU A 11 15.39 2.24 -29.75
C LEU A 11 13.88 2.12 -29.81
N THR A 12 13.37 0.92 -30.07
CA THR A 12 11.95 0.61 -29.86
C THR A 12 11.63 0.81 -28.39
N PRO A 13 10.56 1.55 -28.02
CA PRO A 13 10.10 1.59 -26.65
C PRO A 13 9.74 0.16 -26.25
N LYS A 14 10.51 -0.40 -25.31
CA LYS A 14 10.14 -1.66 -24.63
C LYS A 14 8.72 -1.46 -24.11
N SER A 15 7.84 -2.37 -24.51
CA SER A 15 6.48 -2.47 -23.98
C SER A 15 6.48 -2.21 -22.48
N ASN A 16 5.60 -1.32 -22.03
CA ASN A 16 5.28 -1.12 -20.63
C ASN A 16 4.66 -2.44 -20.13
N GLU A 17 5.51 -3.43 -19.84
CA GLU A 17 5.16 -4.55 -19.00
C GLU A 17 4.74 -3.92 -17.67
N VAL A 18 3.43 -3.77 -17.46
CA VAL A 18 2.86 -3.45 -16.17
C VAL A 18 3.22 -4.64 -15.31
N ILE A 19 4.39 -4.56 -14.66
CA ILE A 19 4.81 -5.59 -13.73
C ILE A 19 3.73 -5.55 -12.66
N ASN A 20 2.87 -6.56 -12.67
CA ASN A 20 1.80 -6.73 -11.71
C ASN A 20 2.48 -7.14 -10.40
N GLN A 21 3.17 -6.17 -9.79
CA GLN A 21 3.93 -6.38 -8.57
C GLN A 21 2.92 -6.86 -7.53
N PRO A 22 3.08 -8.07 -6.97
CA PRO A 22 2.17 -8.57 -5.97
C PRO A 22 2.24 -7.60 -4.79
N HIS A 23 1.17 -6.83 -4.61
CA HIS A 23 1.08 -5.93 -3.47
C HIS A 23 1.15 -6.80 -2.21
N PRO A 24 1.98 -6.44 -1.21
CA PRO A 24 2.06 -7.23 0.00
C PRO A 24 0.68 -7.26 0.67
N GLU A 25 0.23 -8.45 1.08
CA GLU A 25 -1.08 -8.61 1.75
C GLU A 25 -1.16 -7.79 3.05
N TRP A 26 -0.02 -7.59 3.70
CA TRP A 26 0.09 -6.90 4.98
C TRP A 26 1.03 -5.71 4.88
N MET A 27 0.56 -4.56 5.36
CA MET A 27 1.32 -3.33 5.44
C MET A 27 1.54 -2.90 6.89
N ARG A 28 2.73 -2.36 7.20
CA ARG A 28 2.99 -1.68 8.47
C ARG A 28 2.40 -0.27 8.47
N LEU A 29 1.96 0.20 9.63
CA LEU A 29 1.68 1.62 9.82
C LEU A 29 2.89 2.48 9.39
N PRO A 30 2.66 3.63 8.73
CA PRO A 30 3.72 4.56 8.39
C PRO A 30 4.50 4.99 9.64
N LYS A 31 5.76 5.41 9.46
CA LYS A 31 6.51 6.08 10.53
C LYS A 31 5.79 7.35 10.97
N ASN A 32 6.03 7.80 12.19
CA ASN A 32 5.46 9.06 12.69
C ASN A 32 5.76 10.21 11.71
N GLY A 33 4.77 11.05 11.44
CA GLY A 33 4.86 12.14 10.47
C GLY A 33 4.81 11.73 8.99
N LYS A 34 4.82 10.44 8.65
CA LYS A 34 4.69 9.96 7.26
C LYS A 34 3.26 9.52 6.94
N ARG A 35 2.92 9.59 5.64
CA ARG A 35 1.67 9.10 5.07
C ARG A 35 1.83 7.69 4.50
N CYS A 36 0.71 6.99 4.34
CA CYS A 36 0.66 5.70 3.66
C CYS A 36 1.09 5.85 2.20
N ALA A 37 1.98 4.96 1.73
CA ALA A 37 2.42 4.98 0.33
C ALA A 37 1.33 4.54 -0.65
N LEU A 38 0.38 3.70 -0.22
CA LEU A 38 -0.70 3.22 -1.09
C LEU A 38 -1.92 4.14 -1.10
N THR A 39 -2.32 4.66 0.07
CA THR A 39 -3.60 5.36 0.20
C THR A 39 -3.45 6.84 0.55
N GLY A 40 -2.23 7.32 0.83
CA GLY A 40 -2.00 8.69 1.32
C GLY A 40 -2.54 8.98 2.73
N LEU A 41 -3.25 8.05 3.36
CA LEU A 41 -3.84 8.23 4.68
C LEU A 41 -2.76 8.44 5.77
N SER A 42 -3.10 9.26 6.77
CA SER A 42 -2.22 9.50 7.90
C SER A 42 -2.06 8.25 8.77
N ARG A 43 -0.93 8.18 9.48
CA ARG A 43 -0.71 7.11 10.48
C ARG A 43 -1.83 7.05 11.52
N THR A 44 -2.30 8.20 12.00
CA THR A 44 -3.33 8.28 13.04
C THR A 44 -4.66 7.74 12.52
N THR A 45 -5.06 8.13 11.30
CA THR A 45 -6.26 7.62 10.63
C THR A 45 -6.20 6.11 10.48
N LEU A 46 -5.09 5.58 9.93
CA LEU A 46 -4.91 4.14 9.77
C LEU A 46 -4.91 3.39 11.10
N PHE A 47 -4.33 3.98 12.15
CA PHE A 47 -4.35 3.39 13.48
C PHE A 47 -5.79 3.30 14.01
N THR A 48 -6.56 4.38 13.91
CA THR A 48 -7.97 4.42 14.33
C THR A 48 -8.79 3.35 13.61
N LEU A 49 -8.70 3.27 12.28
CA LEU A 49 -9.41 2.25 11.48
C LEU A 49 -9.03 0.82 11.87
N ALA A 50 -7.76 0.60 12.22
CA ALA A 50 -7.25 -0.71 12.61
C ALA A 50 -7.61 -1.11 14.06
N THR A 51 -7.94 -0.14 14.93
CA THR A 51 -8.27 -0.37 16.34
C THR A 51 -9.74 -0.17 16.69
N GLN A 52 -10.57 0.21 15.72
CA GLN A 52 -12.00 0.35 15.93
C GLN A 52 -12.64 -0.95 16.48
N PRO A 53 -13.68 -0.83 17.31
CA PRO A 53 -14.40 -1.99 17.84
C PRO A 53 -15.08 -2.77 16.71
N LYS A 54 -15.31 -4.08 16.93
CA LYS A 54 -15.91 -4.99 15.94
C LYS A 54 -17.32 -4.59 15.45
N SER A 55 -17.99 -3.70 16.18
CA SER A 55 -19.31 -3.16 15.82
C SER A 55 -19.26 -2.09 14.73
N ALA A 56 -18.08 -1.59 14.36
CA ALA A 56 -17.87 -0.66 13.26
C ALA A 56 -17.26 -1.38 12.04
N PRO A 57 -17.46 -0.87 10.80
CA PRO A 57 -16.77 -1.40 9.63
C PRO A 57 -15.27 -1.34 9.85
N GLN A 58 -14.66 -2.51 10.07
CA GLN A 58 -13.30 -2.62 10.56
C GLN A 58 -12.33 -2.97 9.43
N VAL A 59 -11.23 -2.24 9.36
CA VAL A 59 -10.09 -2.66 8.56
C VAL A 59 -9.35 -3.76 9.32
N LEU A 60 -9.23 -4.94 8.70
CA LEU A 60 -8.54 -6.08 9.32
C LEU A 60 -7.11 -5.72 9.69
N SER A 61 -6.73 -6.00 10.94
CA SER A 61 -5.39 -5.75 11.45
C SER A 61 -4.93 -6.83 12.42
N LYS A 62 -3.61 -7.03 12.51
CA LYS A 62 -2.99 -7.94 13.47
C LYS A 62 -1.77 -7.33 14.12
N VAL A 63 -1.44 -7.75 15.33
CA VAL A 63 -0.22 -7.32 16.04
C VAL A 63 0.75 -8.49 16.10
N ILE A 64 1.94 -8.30 15.52
CA ILE A 64 3.02 -9.28 15.62
C ILE A 64 4.00 -8.82 16.70
N LYS A 65 4.34 -9.73 17.62
CA LYS A 65 5.40 -9.50 18.61
C LYS A 65 6.65 -10.25 18.16
N THR A 66 7.79 -9.57 18.09
CA THR A 66 9.08 -10.19 17.72
C THR A 66 9.64 -11.09 18.84
N ARG A 67 9.26 -10.83 20.10
CA ARG A 67 9.61 -11.64 21.27
C ARG A 67 8.34 -11.90 22.07
N GLN A 68 8.21 -13.10 22.67
CA GLN A 68 7.03 -13.48 23.46
C GLN A 68 6.75 -12.49 24.61
N GLN A 69 7.80 -11.92 25.22
CA GLN A 69 7.72 -10.95 26.31
C GLN A 69 7.71 -9.47 25.87
N ALA A 70 7.63 -9.18 24.57
CA ALA A 70 7.61 -7.79 24.12
C ALA A 70 6.31 -7.09 24.57
N SER A 71 6.48 -5.97 25.28
CA SER A 71 5.37 -5.12 25.74
C SER A 71 4.65 -4.41 24.58
N LYS A 72 5.37 -4.15 23.49
CA LYS A 72 4.85 -3.50 22.28
C LYS A 72 5.09 -4.39 21.06
N GLY A 73 4.04 -4.60 20.27
CA GLY A 73 4.10 -5.29 18.99
C GLY A 73 4.02 -4.33 17.80
N ILE A 74 4.24 -4.89 16.61
CA ILE A 74 4.08 -4.19 15.33
C ILE A 74 2.68 -4.48 14.81
N ARG A 75 1.88 -3.43 14.64
CA ARG A 75 0.57 -3.54 13.99
C ARG A 75 0.74 -3.58 12.47
N LEU A 76 0.15 -4.60 11.87
CA LEU A 76 0.00 -4.77 10.44
C LEU A 76 -1.47 -4.60 10.05
N ILE A 77 -1.69 -3.99 8.91
CA ILE A 77 -2.99 -3.73 8.30
C ILE A 77 -3.11 -4.60 7.06
N HIS A 78 -4.25 -5.28 6.89
CA HIS A 78 -4.53 -6.05 5.69
C HIS A 78 -4.87 -5.08 4.54
N VAL A 79 -4.08 -5.11 3.47
CA VAL A 79 -4.16 -4.10 2.40
C VAL A 79 -5.51 -4.17 1.68
N ARG A 80 -5.98 -5.37 1.32
CA ARG A 80 -7.25 -5.52 0.60
C ARG A 80 -8.43 -5.03 1.43
N SER A 81 -8.47 -5.37 2.72
CA SER A 81 -9.53 -4.91 3.62
C SER A 81 -9.56 -3.39 3.77
N LEU A 82 -8.40 -2.73 3.75
CA LEU A 82 -8.32 -1.26 3.77
C LEU A 82 -8.88 -0.66 2.48
N LEU A 83 -8.53 -1.21 1.33
CA LEU A 83 -9.02 -0.73 0.03
C LEU A 83 -10.52 -0.96 -0.13
N ASP A 84 -11.03 -2.13 0.27
CA ASP A 84 -12.45 -2.45 0.27
C ASP A 84 -13.23 -1.49 1.18
N PHE A 85 -12.68 -1.14 2.35
CA PHE A 85 -13.28 -0.14 3.24
C PHE A 85 -13.35 1.23 2.57
N ILE A 86 -12.27 1.69 1.94
CA ILE A 86 -12.22 2.99 1.25
C ILE A 86 -13.23 3.01 0.09
N ALA A 87 -13.27 1.96 -0.73
CA ALA A 87 -14.22 1.83 -1.82
C ALA A 87 -15.68 1.85 -1.34
N SER A 88 -15.97 1.23 -0.19
CA SER A 88 -17.31 1.26 0.41
C SER A 88 -17.70 2.62 0.99
N SER A 89 -16.70 3.44 1.37
CA SER A 89 -16.94 4.77 1.95
C SER A 89 -17.31 5.84 0.91
N ASP A 90 -16.84 5.70 -0.33
CA ASP A 90 -17.24 6.58 -1.46
C ASP A 90 -18.70 6.34 -1.90
N SER A 91 -19.29 5.20 -1.53
CA SER A 91 -20.68 4.88 -1.85
C SER A 91 -21.71 5.53 -0.89
N LYS A 92 -21.26 6.33 0.08
CA LYS A 92 -22.12 7.14 0.96
C LYS A 92 -22.10 8.62 0.56
N GLU A 93 -22.33 8.89 -0.71
CA GLU A 93 -22.88 10.17 -1.16
C GLU A 93 -24.41 10.00 -1.22
N SER A 94 -25.12 10.35 -0.13
CA SER A 94 -26.58 10.51 -0.07
C SER A 94 -26.95 11.38 1.11
#